data_AF-A0A8K0G7G6-F1
#
_entry.id   AF-A0A8K0G7G6-F1
#
_cell.length_a   1.000
_cell.length_b   1.000
_cell.length_c   1.000
_cell.angle_alpha   90.00
_cell.angle_beta   90.00
_cell.angle_gamma   90.00
#
_symmetry.space_group_name_H-M   'P 1'
#
loop_
_entity.id
_entity.type
_entity.pdbx_description
1 polymer ?
#
loop_
_entity_poly.entity_id
_entity_poly.type
_entity_poly.pdbx_seq_one_letter_code
_entity_poly.pdbx_strand_id
1 'polypeptide(L)'
;MPRRPAQSDSTLEMRGKINGPSAGDLNKANIAQFCQQNPFSTATVIRDELQLPCNPRIIIRELHKNGIHKRIPAKQQLISEQNARRRLQFCEENALRNWELAIFSDEKTFCSSEDYTKTLWRSVNTRLLGWMSQAGPGQPALFNPRLRRGIGGRYTSVC
;
A
#
# COMPACT_ATOMS: atom_id res chain seq x y z
N MET A 1 -38.60 43.94 9.59
CA MET A 1 -37.93 42.67 9.92
C MET A 1 -36.52 42.98 10.44
N PRO A 2 -36.21 42.79 11.73
CA PRO A 2 -34.87 43.06 12.26
C PRO A 2 -33.90 41.96 11.84
N ARG A 3 -32.66 42.35 11.50
CA ARG A 3 -31.56 41.41 11.15
C ARG A 3 -31.11 40.66 12.40
N ARG A 4 -30.98 39.32 12.32
CA ARG A 4 -30.35 38.52 13.39
C ARG A 4 -28.88 38.94 13.58
N PRO A 5 -28.39 39.04 14.83
CA PRO A 5 -26.98 39.28 15.07
C PRO A 5 -26.15 38.03 14.77
N ALA A 6 -24.93 38.26 14.27
CA ALA A 6 -23.94 37.24 13.97
C ALA A 6 -23.49 36.54 15.27
N GLN A 7 -23.64 35.21 15.32
CA GLN A 7 -23.01 34.40 16.36
C GLN A 7 -21.52 34.25 16.00
N SER A 8 -20.64 34.70 16.89
CA SER A 8 -19.20 34.45 16.80
C SER A 8 -18.95 32.95 17.01
N ASP A 9 -18.61 32.28 15.92
CA ASP A 9 -18.18 30.89 15.90
C ASP A 9 -16.79 30.79 16.57
N SER A 10 -16.79 30.40 17.85
CA SER A 10 -15.60 30.23 18.68
C SER A 10 -14.91 28.88 18.48
N THR A 11 -15.20 28.18 17.38
CA THR A 11 -14.78 26.79 17.16
C THR A 11 -13.45 26.68 16.40
N LEU A 12 -12.42 27.42 16.83
CA LEU A 12 -11.12 27.39 16.13
C LEU A 12 -9.88 27.35 17.03
N GLU A 13 -9.98 26.84 18.25
CA GLU A 13 -8.79 26.45 19.00
C GLU A 13 -9.07 25.18 19.82
N MET A 14 -8.74 24.02 19.25
CA MET A 14 -8.35 22.80 19.97
C MET A 14 -8.01 21.69 18.96
N ARG A 15 -7.00 21.90 18.09
CA ARG A 15 -6.25 20.76 17.51
C ARG A 15 -5.05 20.45 18.39
N GLY A 16 -5.32 20.20 19.67
CA GLY A 16 -4.36 19.58 20.55
C GLY A 16 -3.96 18.23 19.97
N LYS A 17 -2.66 17.98 19.82
CA LYS A 17 -2.15 16.65 19.50
C LYS A 17 -2.61 15.74 20.64
N ILE A 18 -3.68 14.98 20.41
CA ILE A 18 -4.08 13.86 21.28
C ILE A 18 -2.94 12.85 21.25
N ASN A 19 -1.98 13.05 22.14
CA ASN A 19 -1.05 12.01 22.56
C ASN A 19 -1.92 10.98 23.27
N GLY A 20 -2.49 10.04 22.50
CA GLY A 20 -3.21 8.90 23.06
C GLY A 20 -2.31 8.16 24.05
N PRO A 21 -2.89 7.45 25.04
CA PRO A 21 -2.12 6.80 26.09
C PRO A 21 -1.03 5.92 25.48
N SER A 22 0.20 6.11 25.97
CA SER A 22 1.32 5.23 25.67
C SER A 22 0.90 3.82 26.06
N ALA A 23 1.04 2.85 25.14
CA ALA A 23 0.84 1.46 25.50
C ALA A 23 1.76 1.15 26.69
N GLY A 24 1.19 0.85 27.86
CA GLY A 24 1.94 0.58 29.08
C GLY A 24 2.97 -0.54 28.84
N ASP A 25 4.05 -0.56 29.62
CA ASP A 25 5.20 -1.42 29.34
C ASP A 25 4.86 -2.92 29.28
N LEU A 26 3.87 -3.38 30.06
CA LEU A 26 3.33 -4.75 30.05
C LEU A 26 2.66 -5.12 28.71
N ASN A 27 2.14 -4.16 27.95
CA ASN A 27 1.48 -4.41 26.67
C ASN A 27 2.47 -4.49 25.50
N LYS A 28 3.70 -3.98 25.65
CA LYS A 28 4.69 -3.91 24.57
C LYS A 28 5.23 -5.28 24.19
N ALA A 29 5.55 -6.11 25.18
CA ALA A 29 6.01 -7.48 24.95
C ALA A 29 4.94 -8.33 24.25
N ASN A 30 3.67 -8.14 24.65
CA ASN A 30 2.53 -8.85 24.07
C ASN A 30 2.31 -8.49 22.59
N ILE A 31 2.54 -7.24 22.19
CA ILE A 31 2.45 -6.79 20.79
C ILE A 31 3.47 -7.53 19.90
N ALA A 32 4.72 -7.62 20.35
CA ALA A 32 5.78 -8.28 19.57
C ALA A 32 5.52 -9.79 19.43
N GLN A 33 5.13 -10.45 20.53
CA GLN A 33 4.80 -11.87 20.53
C GLN A 33 3.60 -12.18 19.63
N PHE A 34 2.54 -11.36 19.69
CA PHE A 34 1.36 -11.53 18.84
C PHE A 34 1.71 -11.43 17.35
N CYS A 35 2.59 -10.50 16.97
CA CYS A 35 3.05 -10.37 15.59
C CYS A 35 3.88 -11.57 15.10
N GLN A 36 4.64 -12.21 15.97
CA GLN A 36 5.39 -13.42 15.60
C GLN A 36 4.45 -14.61 15.34
N GLN A 37 3.39 -14.74 16.14
CA GLN A 37 2.39 -15.78 15.98
C GLN A 37 1.45 -15.51 14.79
N ASN A 38 1.16 -14.23 14.50
CA ASN A 38 0.25 -13.80 13.44
C ASN A 38 0.90 -12.74 12.53
N PRO A 39 1.79 -13.13 11.59
CA PRO A 39 2.59 -12.19 10.79
C PRO A 39 1.78 -11.30 9.83
N PHE A 40 0.57 -11.74 9.48
CA PHE A 40 -0.30 -11.03 8.53
C PHE A 40 -1.28 -10.06 9.18
N SER A 41 -1.27 -9.97 10.52
CA SER A 41 -2.18 -9.10 11.26
C SER A 41 -1.83 -7.63 11.07
N THR A 42 -2.86 -6.81 10.90
CA THR A 42 -2.70 -5.35 10.79
C THR A 42 -2.65 -4.70 12.17
N ALA A 43 -2.11 -3.47 12.27
CA ALA A 43 -2.04 -2.74 13.54
C ALA A 43 -3.42 -2.49 14.19
N THR A 44 -4.50 -2.42 13.40
CA THR A 44 -5.87 -2.35 13.89
C THR A 44 -6.34 -3.67 14.48
N VAL A 45 -6.07 -4.79 13.80
CA VAL A 45 -6.38 -6.13 14.33
C VAL A 45 -5.63 -6.39 15.62
N ILE A 46 -4.33 -6.06 15.67
CA ILE A 46 -3.50 -6.22 16.88
C ILE A 46 -4.08 -5.40 18.05
N ARG A 47 -4.55 -4.16 17.78
CA ARG A 47 -5.19 -3.32 18.79
C ARG A 47 -6.45 -3.99 19.35
N ASP A 48 -7.29 -4.49 18.46
CA ASP A 48 -8.61 -5.00 18.81
C ASP A 48 -8.50 -6.34 19.57
N GLU A 49 -7.63 -7.23 19.11
CA GLU A 49 -7.35 -8.53 19.76
C GLU A 49 -6.69 -8.37 21.13
N LEU A 50 -5.73 -7.45 21.26
CA LEU A 50 -5.05 -7.17 22.54
C LEU A 50 -5.81 -6.13 23.39
N GLN A 51 -6.99 -5.69 22.95
CA GLN A 51 -7.86 -4.71 23.63
C GLN A 51 -7.11 -3.45 24.08
N LEU A 52 -6.19 -2.97 23.24
CA LEU A 52 -5.31 -1.87 23.58
C LEU A 52 -6.06 -0.53 23.40
N PRO A 53 -6.18 0.31 24.44
CA PRO A 53 -6.88 1.60 24.35
C PRO A 53 -5.99 2.68 23.68
N CYS A 54 -5.28 2.32 22.60
CA CYS A 54 -4.29 3.19 21.97
C CYS A 54 -4.51 3.33 20.46
N ASN A 55 -3.95 4.39 19.89
CA ASN A 55 -3.98 4.61 18.45
C ASN A 55 -3.11 3.56 17.74
N PRO A 56 -3.53 2.94 16.62
CA PRO A 56 -2.72 2.01 15.85
C PRO A 56 -1.32 2.52 15.46
N ARG A 57 -1.14 3.85 15.34
CA ARG A 57 0.19 4.45 15.12
C ARG A 57 1.19 4.18 16.25
N ILE A 58 0.71 4.06 17.49
CA ILE A 58 1.53 3.74 18.66
C ILE A 58 2.02 2.30 18.55
N ILE A 59 1.14 1.37 18.16
CA ILE A 59 1.48 -0.04 17.91
C ILE A 59 2.54 -0.15 16.80
N ILE A 60 2.34 0.55 15.67
CA ILE A 60 3.34 0.56 14.57
C ILE A 60 4.70 1.09 15.05
N ARG A 61 4.70 2.18 15.83
CA ARG A 61 5.93 2.73 16.40
C ARG A 61 6.63 1.70 17.31
N GLU A 62 5.86 0.97 18.11
CA GLU A 62 6.41 -0.04 19.01
C GLU A 62 6.95 -1.26 18.26
N LEU A 63 6.27 -1.72 17.21
CA LEU A 63 6.77 -2.76 16.32
C LEU A 63 8.11 -2.35 15.68
N HIS A 64 8.22 -1.11 15.22
CA HIS A 64 9.47 -0.59 14.66
C HIS A 64 10.61 -0.55 15.69
N LYS A 65 10.34 -0.22 16.96
CA LYS A 65 11.36 -0.29 18.02
C LYS A 65 11.86 -1.72 18.26
N ASN A 66 10.98 -2.71 18.06
CA ASN A 66 11.31 -4.13 18.15
C ASN A 66 11.84 -4.71 16.83
N GLY A 67 12.16 -3.88 15.84
CA GLY A 67 12.70 -4.32 14.54
C GLY A 67 11.70 -5.01 13.61
N ILE A 68 10.40 -5.00 13.95
CA ILE A 68 9.34 -5.61 13.15
C ILE A 68 8.83 -4.58 12.16
N HIS A 69 8.99 -4.87 10.86
CA HIS A 69 8.57 -3.97 9.79
C HIS A 69 7.54 -4.62 8.87
N LYS A 70 6.62 -3.79 8.38
CA LYS A 70 5.74 -4.20 7.29
C LYS A 70 6.58 -4.45 6.03
N ARG A 71 6.42 -5.64 5.45
CA ARG A 71 7.00 -6.05 4.16
C ARG A 71 5.90 -6.67 3.31
N ILE A 72 6.10 -6.65 2.00
CA ILE A 72 5.25 -7.40 1.07
C ILE A 72 5.76 -8.84 1.10
N PRO A 73 4.90 -9.84 1.37
CA PRO A 73 5.33 -11.23 1.35
C PRO A 73 5.81 -11.62 -0.05
N ALA A 74 6.83 -12.47 -0.12
CA ALA A 74 7.30 -13.00 -1.38
C ALA A 74 6.18 -13.82 -2.05
N LYS A 75 5.97 -13.61 -3.35
CA LYS A 75 5.10 -14.47 -4.14
C LYS A 75 5.86 -15.75 -4.44
N GLN A 76 5.49 -16.84 -3.79
CA GLN A 76 6.05 -18.16 -4.06
C GLN A 76 5.01 -18.99 -4.82
N GLN A 77 5.48 -19.81 -5.77
CA GLN A 77 4.63 -20.81 -6.40
C GLN A 77 4.26 -21.88 -5.37
N LEU A 78 3.02 -22.35 -5.41
CA LEU A 78 2.59 -23.47 -4.57
C LEU A 78 3.29 -24.74 -5.07
N ILE A 79 4.13 -25.34 -4.23
CA ILE A 79 4.84 -26.58 -4.54
C ILE A 79 4.12 -27.72 -3.80
N SER A 80 3.77 -28.79 -4.51
CA SER A 80 3.23 -29.99 -3.88
C SER A 80 4.30 -30.68 -3.03
N GLU A 81 3.89 -31.38 -1.97
CA GLU A 81 4.82 -32.09 -1.10
C GLU A 81 5.73 -33.06 -1.86
N GLN A 82 5.17 -33.78 -2.85
CA GLN A 82 5.93 -34.69 -3.68
C GLN A 82 7.00 -33.97 -4.51
N ASN A 83 6.69 -32.79 -5.07
CA ASN A 83 7.66 -32.00 -5.82
C ASN A 83 8.72 -31.39 -4.90
N ALA A 84 8.37 -31.03 -3.67
CA ALA A 84 9.35 -30.58 -2.67
C ALA A 84 10.37 -31.69 -2.37
N ARG A 85 9.90 -32.94 -2.15
CA ARG A 85 10.78 -34.10 -1.93
C ARG A 85 11.68 -34.37 -3.14
N ARG A 86 11.14 -34.35 -4.36
CA ARG A 86 11.95 -34.52 -5.59
C ARG A 86 13.03 -33.46 -5.73
N ARG A 87 12.69 -32.20 -5.43
CA ARG A 87 13.66 -31.10 -5.46
C ARG A 87 14.77 -31.29 -4.42
N LEU A 88 14.41 -31.72 -3.21
CA LEU A 88 15.39 -32.01 -2.15
C LEU A 88 16.31 -33.16 -2.56
N GLN A 89 15.74 -34.28 -3.03
CA GLN A 89 16.51 -35.43 -3.51
C GLN A 89 17.46 -35.02 -4.65
N PHE A 90 16.97 -34.25 -5.63
CA PHE A 90 17.81 -33.73 -6.71
C PHE A 90 18.97 -32.88 -6.17
N CYS A 91 18.73 -32.01 -5.16
CA CYS A 91 19.79 -31.23 -4.53
C CYS A 91 20.83 -32.12 -3.82
N GLU A 92 20.39 -33.16 -3.10
CA GLU A 92 21.28 -34.10 -2.41
C GLU A 92 22.14 -34.88 -3.40
N GLU A 93 21.53 -35.46 -4.44
CA GLU A 93 22.22 -36.24 -5.47
C GLU A 93 23.24 -35.41 -6.27
N ASN A 94 23.00 -34.11 -6.42
CA ASN A 94 23.83 -33.21 -7.23
C ASN A 94 24.69 -32.25 -6.39
N ALA A 95 24.78 -32.44 -5.07
CA ALA A 95 25.52 -31.55 -4.18
C ALA A 95 27.01 -31.41 -4.53
N LEU A 96 27.62 -32.48 -5.06
CA LEU A 96 29.03 -32.53 -5.47
C LEU A 96 29.20 -32.57 -7.00
N ARG A 97 28.14 -32.32 -7.77
CA ARG A 97 28.20 -32.41 -9.23
C ARG A 97 29.09 -31.30 -9.80
N ASN A 98 29.91 -31.66 -10.79
CA ASN A 98 30.62 -30.66 -11.59
C ASN A 98 29.64 -30.00 -12.58
N TRP A 99 29.27 -28.75 -12.29
CA TRP A 99 28.33 -27.97 -13.11
C TRP A 99 28.97 -27.33 -14.36
N GLU A 100 30.30 -27.34 -14.49
CA GLU A 100 31.00 -26.76 -15.66
C GLU A 100 30.70 -27.51 -16.96
N LEU A 101 30.34 -28.80 -16.85
CA LEU A 101 29.99 -29.64 -17.99
C LEU A 101 28.48 -29.63 -18.28
N ALA A 102 27.68 -28.94 -17.47
CA ALA A 102 26.23 -28.90 -17.63
C ALA A 102 25.83 -27.80 -18.62
N ILE A 103 25.08 -28.16 -19.65
CA ILE A 103 24.42 -27.22 -20.56
C ILE A 103 22.95 -27.15 -20.18
N PHE A 104 22.48 -25.96 -19.80
CA PHE A 104 21.08 -25.71 -19.46
C PHE A 104 20.33 -25.10 -20.64
N SER A 105 19.07 -25.50 -20.80
CA SER A 105 18.14 -24.94 -21.78
C SER A 105 16.80 -24.64 -21.11
N ASP A 106 16.19 -23.51 -21.47
CA ASP A 106 14.85 -23.11 -21.02
C ASP A 106 14.20 -22.23 -22.11
N GLU A 107 12.87 -22.22 -22.18
CA GLU A 107 12.12 -21.34 -23.08
C GLU A 107 11.56 -20.14 -22.33
N LYS A 108 11.69 -18.95 -22.92
CA LYS A 108 11.10 -17.72 -22.36
C LYS A 108 10.25 -17.01 -23.40
N THR A 109 9.04 -16.65 -22.99
CA THR A 109 8.17 -15.80 -23.79
C THR A 109 8.51 -14.33 -23.54
N PHE A 110 8.74 -13.59 -24.62
CA PHE A 110 8.88 -12.14 -24.61
C PHE A 110 7.60 -11.52 -25.18
N CYS A 111 6.96 -10.65 -24.41
CA CYS A 111 5.78 -9.91 -24.85
C CYS A 111 6.16 -8.45 -25.13
N SER A 112 5.74 -7.90 -26.28
CA SER A 112 6.00 -6.51 -26.67
C SER A 112 4.98 -5.50 -26.12
N SER A 113 3.87 -5.95 -25.53
CA SER A 113 2.91 -5.06 -24.86
C SER A 113 3.40 -4.74 -23.45
N GLU A 114 4.12 -3.62 -23.32
CA GLU A 114 4.51 -3.08 -22.03
C GLU A 114 3.31 -2.40 -21.35
N ASP A 115 2.43 -3.18 -20.71
CA ASP A 115 1.47 -2.68 -19.72
C ASP A 115 2.16 -2.37 -18.37
N TYR A 116 3.41 -1.92 -18.41
CA TYR A 116 4.06 -1.40 -17.22
C TYR A 116 3.38 -0.09 -16.83
N THR A 117 3.22 0.13 -15.53
CA THR A 117 2.78 1.41 -15.00
C THR A 117 3.88 2.44 -15.30
N LYS A 118 3.67 3.28 -16.31
CA LYS A 118 4.57 4.40 -16.61
C LYS A 118 4.47 5.41 -15.47
N THR A 119 5.60 5.70 -14.83
CA THR A 119 5.67 6.76 -13.82
C THR A 119 5.61 8.10 -14.55
N LEU A 120 4.65 8.95 -14.18
CA LEU A 120 4.43 10.26 -14.79
C LEU A 120 4.66 11.36 -13.75
N TRP A 121 5.48 12.34 -14.12
CA TRP A 121 5.57 13.61 -13.40
C TRP A 121 4.42 14.52 -13.83
N ARG A 122 3.58 14.94 -12.89
CA ARG A 122 2.46 15.87 -13.13
C ARG A 122 2.21 16.76 -11.92
N SER A 123 1.61 17.92 -12.15
CA SER A 123 1.14 18.79 -11.07
C SER A 123 0.00 18.13 -10.28
N VAL A 124 -0.08 18.45 -8.99
CA VAL A 124 -1.06 17.86 -8.06
C VAL A 124 -2.48 18.03 -8.60
N ASN A 125 -3.29 16.98 -8.51
CA ASN A 125 -4.69 16.91 -8.98
C ASN A 125 -4.93 17.06 -10.49
N THR A 126 -3.91 16.98 -11.34
CA THR A 126 -4.12 16.93 -12.80
C THR A 126 -4.21 15.49 -13.29
N ARG A 127 -5.02 15.21 -14.32
CA ARG A 127 -5.05 13.90 -15.00
C ARG A 127 -4.43 14.03 -16.38
N LEU A 128 -3.56 13.09 -16.75
CA LEU A 128 -3.15 12.95 -18.14
C LEU A 128 -4.26 12.18 -18.87
N LEU A 129 -4.95 12.83 -19.80
CA LEU A 129 -5.92 12.15 -20.67
C LEU A 129 -5.11 11.39 -21.72
N GLY A 130 -5.15 10.06 -21.65
CA GLY A 130 -4.29 9.15 -22.43
C GLY A 130 -4.57 9.06 -23.93
N TRP A 131 -5.03 10.13 -24.60
CA TRP A 131 -5.37 10.06 -26.03
C TRP A 131 -5.12 11.35 -26.86
N MET A 132 -4.47 12.38 -26.32
CA MET A 132 -4.12 13.58 -27.12
C MET A 132 -2.65 13.62 -27.52
N SER A 133 -2.20 12.64 -28.32
CA SER A 133 -0.92 12.73 -29.06
C SER A 133 -1.06 12.25 -30.50
N GLN A 134 -2.13 12.66 -31.17
CA GLN A 134 -2.20 12.74 -32.65
C GLN A 134 -2.67 14.13 -33.14
N ALA A 135 -2.60 15.17 -32.30
CA ALA A 135 -2.67 16.54 -32.80
C ALA A 135 -1.22 16.99 -33.08
N GLY A 136 -0.94 17.32 -34.34
CA GLY A 136 0.34 17.86 -34.80
C GLY A 136 0.78 19.13 -34.07
N PRO A 137 1.97 19.66 -34.38
CA PRO A 137 2.54 20.76 -33.64
C PRO A 137 1.72 22.04 -33.91
N GLY A 138 1.20 22.63 -32.84
CA GLY A 138 0.64 23.97 -32.88
C GLY A 138 -0.84 24.03 -32.51
N GLN A 139 -1.12 23.99 -31.21
CA GLN A 139 -2.04 24.94 -30.56
C GLN A 139 -1.97 24.77 -29.04
N PRO A 140 -1.59 25.80 -28.27
CA PRO A 140 -1.84 25.80 -26.84
C PRO A 140 -3.34 26.00 -26.63
N ALA A 141 -4.04 24.95 -26.19
CA ALA A 141 -5.40 25.08 -25.69
C ALA A 141 -5.34 25.96 -24.43
N LEU A 142 -5.61 27.26 -24.61
CA LEU A 142 -5.78 28.21 -23.52
C LEU A 142 -6.93 27.73 -22.63
N PHE A 143 -6.57 27.23 -21.46
CA PHE A 143 -7.51 26.91 -20.40
C PHE A 143 -8.21 28.21 -19.96
N ASN A 144 -9.50 28.36 -20.28
CA ASN A 144 -10.31 29.51 -19.89
C ASN A 144 -11.13 29.15 -18.63
N PRO A 145 -10.79 29.69 -17.44
CA PRO A 145 -11.37 29.24 -16.16
C PRO A 145 -12.78 29.77 -15.85
N ARG A 146 -13.49 30.38 -16.81
CA ARG A 146 -14.74 31.12 -16.56
C ARG A 146 -16.06 30.39 -16.83
N LEU A 147 -16.08 29.07 -16.92
CA LEU A 147 -17.33 28.29 -16.93
C LEU A 147 -17.41 27.35 -15.72
N ARG A 148 -17.51 27.94 -14.53
CA ARG A 148 -18.10 27.31 -13.34
C ARG A 148 -19.52 27.85 -13.16
N ARG A 149 -20.56 27.08 -13.53
CA ARG A 149 -21.89 27.11 -12.87
C ARG A 149 -22.67 25.82 -13.13
N GLY A 150 -22.95 25.08 -12.05
CA GLY A 150 -24.01 24.04 -11.95
C GLY A 150 -23.81 22.82 -12.86
N ILE A 151 -24.30 21.62 -12.61
CA ILE A 151 -25.38 21.07 -11.80
C ILE A 151 -24.95 19.63 -11.44
N GLY A 152 -25.44 19.12 -10.31
CA GLY A 152 -25.04 17.82 -9.77
C GLY A 152 -25.33 16.61 -10.68
N GLY A 153 -24.56 15.55 -10.47
CA GLY A 153 -24.81 14.23 -11.02
C GLY A 153 -24.14 13.20 -10.12
N ARG A 154 -24.93 12.54 -9.27
CA ARG A 154 -24.53 11.32 -8.57
C ARG A 154 -24.35 10.25 -9.65
N TYR A 155 -23.16 9.67 -9.77
CA TYR A 155 -22.99 8.42 -10.50
C TYR A 155 -22.90 7.28 -9.48
N THR A 156 -23.98 6.51 -9.42
CA THR A 156 -24.00 5.15 -8.89
C THR A 156 -23.07 4.28 -9.72
N SER A 157 -22.12 3.59 -9.10
CA SER A 157 -21.41 2.49 -9.75
C SER A 157 -22.40 1.33 -9.92
N VAL A 158 -22.60 0.90 -11.15
CA VAL A 158 -23.15 -0.42 -11.45
C VAL A 158 -21.95 -1.35 -11.65
N CYS A 159 -22.08 -2.54 -11.05
CA CYS A 159 -21.12 -3.63 -11.01
C CYS A 159 -20.63 -4.07 -12.39
#